data_AF-A0AAU9VL68-F1
#
_entry.id   AF-A0AAU9VL68-F1
#
_cell.length_a   1.000
_cell.length_b   1.000
_cell.length_c   1.000
_cell.angle_alpha   90.00
_cell.angle_beta   90.00
_cell.angle_gamma   90.00
#
_symmetry.space_group_name_H-M   'P 1'
#
loop_
_entity.id
_entity.type
_entity.pdbx_description
1 polymer ?
#
loop_
_entity_poly.entity_id
_entity_poly.type
_entity_poly.pdbx_seq_one_letter_code
_entity_poly.pdbx_strand_id
1 'polypeptide(L)'
;MIILISTWLDALRNGPVQLNTGIYLYIALFVVCYFIYFRKQERNDSVINILLFIYFCGVFEVALLPIPMNDKQILANQALKFGLNYNTQPFFIDLFVSQYSSYMDYLIPNIVMLVPFGFLMNYKLKKPSFLKIVLLSMTFSLCIEMTQLMMQLTLYTRRVADINDLLSNTFGGMLGWSLYIVCAPAIEKIFALIPERRSHNI
;
A
#
# COMPACT_ATOMS: atom_id res chain seq x y z
N MET A 1 19.52 31.02 -1.38
CA MET A 1 19.53 29.77 -0.60
C MET A 1 19.00 29.97 0.82
N ILE A 2 19.47 30.97 1.58
CA ILE A 2 19.02 31.24 2.97
C ILE A 2 17.53 31.63 3.06
N ILE A 3 17.04 32.49 2.15
CA ILE A 3 15.62 32.93 2.14
C ILE A 3 14.66 31.76 1.83
N LEU A 4 15.06 30.84 0.93
CA LEU A 4 14.28 29.64 0.63
C LEU A 4 14.19 28.73 1.86
N ILE A 5 15.31 28.48 2.54
CA ILE A 5 15.35 27.65 3.74
C ILE A 5 14.50 28.26 4.87
N SER A 6 14.57 29.58 5.08
CA SER A 6 13.74 30.25 6.10
C SER A 6 12.25 30.19 5.76
N THR A 7 11.85 30.37 4.50
CA THR A 7 10.43 30.21 4.09
C THR A 7 9.93 28.78 4.25
N TRP A 8 10.77 27.77 4.01
CA TRP A 8 10.41 26.36 4.25
C TRP A 8 10.30 26.05 5.74
N LEU A 9 11.20 26.58 6.56
CA LEU A 9 11.14 26.46 8.02
C LEU A 9 9.92 27.18 8.60
N ASP A 10 9.59 28.36 8.07
CA ASP A 10 8.39 29.10 8.46
C ASP A 10 7.12 28.39 8.01
N ALA A 11 7.08 27.78 6.82
CA ALA A 11 5.96 26.93 6.41
C ALA A 11 5.80 25.71 7.33
N LEU A 12 6.91 25.08 7.72
CA LEU A 12 6.94 23.98 8.70
C LEU A 12 6.39 24.40 10.07
N ARG A 13 6.74 25.61 10.52
CA ARG A 13 6.37 26.14 11.83
C ARG A 13 4.96 26.73 11.86
N ASN A 14 4.52 27.33 10.75
CA ASN A 14 3.37 28.22 10.73
C ASN A 14 2.17 27.68 9.94
N GLY A 15 2.36 26.78 8.97
CA GLY A 15 1.28 26.21 8.15
C GLY A 15 0.92 24.76 8.52
N PRO A 16 -0.17 24.20 7.95
CA PRO A 16 -0.46 22.78 8.04
C PRO A 16 0.55 21.98 7.21
N VAL A 17 1.13 20.93 7.79
CA VAL A 17 2.17 20.10 7.15
C VAL A 17 1.76 18.64 7.19
N GLN A 18 2.01 17.94 6.08
CA GLN A 18 1.80 16.49 5.96
C GLN A 18 2.96 15.82 5.23
N LEU A 19 3.23 14.58 5.60
CA LEU A 19 4.13 13.68 4.90
C LEU A 19 3.40 13.09 3.70
N ASN A 20 3.80 13.50 2.50
CA ASN A 20 3.17 13.09 1.24
C ASN A 20 3.82 11.90 0.57
N THR A 21 5.07 11.59 0.94
CA THR A 21 5.81 10.46 0.35
C THR A 21 6.80 9.87 1.35
N GLY A 22 7.03 8.56 1.26
CA GLY A 22 8.07 7.84 1.99
C GLY A 22 9.34 7.56 1.18
N ILE A 23 9.53 8.16 0.00
CA ILE A 23 10.57 7.77 -0.96
C ILE A 23 11.98 7.65 -0.37
N TYR A 24 12.41 8.59 0.48
CA TYR A 24 13.72 8.53 1.13
C TYR A 24 13.85 7.35 2.10
N LEU A 25 12.79 7.07 2.85
CA LEU A 25 12.72 5.89 3.72
C LEU A 25 12.75 4.61 2.89
N TYR A 26 12.04 4.56 1.76
CA TYR A 26 12.04 3.38 0.88
C TYR A 26 13.41 3.12 0.26
N ILE A 27 14.14 4.16 -0.15
CA ILE A 27 15.51 4.01 -0.64
C ILE A 27 16.42 3.47 0.46
N ALA A 28 16.34 4.02 1.68
CA ALA A 28 17.12 3.52 2.81
C ALA A 28 16.81 2.05 3.12
N LEU A 29 15.52 1.70 3.22
CA LEU A 29 15.08 0.33 3.44
C LEU A 29 15.48 -0.60 2.29
N PHE A 30 15.40 -0.14 1.04
CA PHE A 30 15.82 -0.92 -0.12
C PHE A 30 17.30 -1.28 -0.05
N VAL A 31 18.17 -0.31 0.28
CA VAL A 31 19.61 -0.55 0.44
C VAL A 31 19.84 -1.60 1.53
N VAL A 32 19.20 -1.44 2.69
CA VAL A 32 19.31 -2.38 3.81
C VAL A 32 18.83 -3.79 3.40
N CYS A 33 17.62 -3.91 2.85
CA CYS A 33 17.07 -5.18 2.38
C CYS A 33 17.91 -5.82 1.27
N TYR A 34 18.49 -5.01 0.38
CA TYR A 34 19.34 -5.50 -0.70
C TYR A 34 20.61 -6.15 -0.14
N PHE A 35 21.34 -5.47 0.74
CA PHE A 35 22.60 -5.97 1.29
C PHE A 35 22.40 -7.12 2.28
N ILE A 36 21.33 -7.08 3.09
CA ILE A 36 21.09 -8.09 4.11
C ILE A 36 20.41 -9.34 3.53
N TYR A 37 19.46 -9.17 2.61
CA TYR A 37 18.55 -10.23 2.18
C TYR A 37 18.56 -10.49 0.67
N PHE A 38 18.18 -9.53 -0.19
CA PHE A 38 17.95 -9.81 -1.63
C PHE A 38 19.18 -10.35 -2.34
N ARG A 39 20.36 -9.75 -2.10
CA ARG A 39 21.61 -10.18 -2.75
C ARG A 39 22.08 -11.56 -2.32
N LYS A 40 21.48 -12.19 -1.32
CA LYS A 40 21.84 -13.53 -0.84
C LYS A 40 20.96 -14.63 -1.43
N GLN A 41 19.85 -14.26 -2.06
CA GLN A 41 18.91 -15.20 -2.67
C GLN A 41 19.36 -15.63 -4.08
N GLU A 42 18.74 -16.67 -4.59
CA GLU A 42 18.81 -17.00 -6.02
C GLU A 42 18.28 -15.83 -6.87
N ARG A 43 18.73 -15.73 -8.12
CA ARG A 43 18.39 -14.58 -8.98
C ARG A 43 16.88 -14.40 -9.14
N ASN A 44 16.17 -15.49 -9.41
CA ASN A 44 14.71 -15.45 -9.61
C ASN A 44 13.98 -14.99 -8.35
N ASP A 45 14.34 -15.56 -7.20
CA ASP A 45 13.77 -15.16 -5.91
C ASP A 45 14.14 -13.73 -5.51
N SER A 46 15.36 -13.29 -5.80
CA SER A 46 15.79 -11.91 -5.58
C SER A 46 14.95 -10.93 -6.39
N VAL A 47 14.68 -11.23 -7.67
CA VAL A 47 13.83 -10.39 -8.53
C VAL A 47 12.43 -10.28 -7.96
N ILE A 48 11.82 -11.41 -7.59
CA ILE A 48 10.46 -11.43 -7.01
C ILE A 48 10.41 -10.69 -5.67
N ASN A 49 11.41 -10.86 -4.81
CA ASN A 49 11.48 -10.14 -3.53
C ASN A 49 11.62 -8.62 -3.73
N ILE A 50 12.38 -8.18 -4.74
CA ILE A 50 12.49 -6.76 -5.11
C ILE A 50 11.14 -6.23 -5.64
N LEU A 51 10.46 -6.99 -6.52
CA LEU A 51 9.14 -6.61 -7.01
C LEU A 51 8.12 -6.51 -5.88
N LEU A 52 8.12 -7.47 -4.95
CA LEU A 52 7.29 -7.41 -3.75
C LEU A 52 7.61 -6.20 -2.86
N PHE A 53 8.89 -5.87 -2.69
CA PHE A 53 9.29 -4.69 -1.92
C PHE A 53 8.76 -3.40 -2.56
N ILE A 54 8.99 -3.21 -3.86
CA ILE A 54 8.50 -2.03 -4.60
C ILE A 54 6.97 -1.97 -4.51
N TYR A 55 6.30 -3.10 -4.68
CA TYR A 55 4.87 -3.22 -4.53
C TYR A 55 4.37 -2.77 -3.15
N PHE A 56 4.96 -3.29 -2.06
CA PHE A 56 4.55 -2.90 -0.70
C PHE A 56 4.81 -1.42 -0.40
N CYS A 57 5.88 -0.83 -0.93
CA CYS A 57 6.10 0.62 -0.86
C CYS A 57 4.99 1.39 -1.59
N GLY A 58 4.58 0.92 -2.78
CA GLY A 58 3.48 1.52 -3.54
C GLY A 58 2.14 1.41 -2.81
N VAL A 59 1.83 0.26 -2.21
CA VAL A 59 0.62 0.09 -1.38
C VAL A 59 0.66 1.03 -0.19
N PHE A 60 1.80 1.15 0.49
CA PHE A 60 1.94 2.08 1.61
C PHE A 60 1.65 3.53 1.18
N GLU A 61 2.24 3.99 0.07
CA GLU A 61 2.00 5.34 -0.49
C GLU A 61 0.51 5.58 -0.75
N VAL A 62 -0.13 4.68 -1.50
CA VAL A 62 -1.51 4.88 -1.94
C VAL A 62 -2.51 4.73 -0.78
N ALA A 63 -2.29 3.77 0.11
CA ALA A 63 -3.25 3.43 1.16
C ALA A 63 -3.10 4.31 2.41
N LEU A 64 -1.87 4.67 2.80
CA LEU A 64 -1.60 5.26 4.12
C LEU A 64 -1.21 6.74 4.07
N LEU A 65 -0.69 7.25 2.95
CA LEU A 65 -0.35 8.66 2.81
C LEU A 65 -1.53 9.49 2.27
N PRO A 66 -1.58 10.79 2.59
CA PRO A 66 -0.64 11.56 3.41
C PRO A 66 -0.86 11.44 4.93
N ILE A 67 0.22 11.61 5.71
CA ILE A 67 0.19 11.60 7.20
C ILE A 67 0.35 13.02 7.73
N PRO A 68 -0.53 13.53 8.61
CA PRO A 68 -0.36 14.85 9.21
C PRO A 68 0.85 14.88 10.13
N MET A 69 1.67 15.92 10.00
CA MET A 69 2.94 16.07 10.73
C MET A 69 2.88 17.13 11.83
N ASN A 70 1.80 17.90 11.93
CA ASN A 70 1.61 18.90 12.96
C ASN A 70 0.13 19.10 13.34
N ASP A 71 -0.10 19.71 14.50
CA ASP A 71 -1.44 19.96 15.04
C ASP A 71 -2.29 20.78 14.07
N LYS A 72 -1.70 21.74 13.36
CA LYS A 72 -2.43 22.56 12.37
C LYS A 72 -3.04 21.72 11.25
N GLN A 73 -2.32 20.72 10.76
CA GLN A 73 -2.84 19.78 9.77
C GLN A 73 -3.88 18.83 10.37
N ILE A 74 -3.69 18.40 11.62
CA ILE A 74 -4.68 17.60 12.36
C ILE A 74 -6.00 18.37 12.48
N LEU A 75 -5.95 19.63 12.94
CA LEU A 75 -7.11 20.51 13.02
C LEU A 75 -7.74 20.75 11.64
N ALA A 76 -6.92 20.93 10.59
CA ALA A 76 -7.43 21.10 9.23
C ALA A 76 -8.16 19.83 8.73
N ASN A 77 -7.63 18.63 9.02
CA ASN A 77 -8.28 17.36 8.67
C ASN A 77 -9.58 17.16 9.46
N GLN A 78 -9.58 17.50 10.75
CA GLN A 78 -10.77 17.47 11.59
C GLN A 78 -11.83 18.45 11.09
N ALA A 79 -11.48 19.70 10.78
CA ALA A 79 -12.42 20.70 10.28
C ALA A 79 -13.10 20.28 8.97
N LEU A 80 -12.34 19.62 8.07
CA LEU A 80 -12.90 19.03 6.85
C LEU A 80 -13.85 17.87 7.15
N LYS A 81 -13.53 17.02 8.14
CA LYS A 81 -14.31 15.84 8.51
C LYS A 81 -15.56 16.18 9.33
N PHE A 82 -15.50 17.20 10.17
CA PHE A 82 -16.60 17.60 11.06
C PHE A 82 -17.62 18.50 10.39
N GLY A 83 -17.31 19.05 9.21
CA GLY A 83 -18.19 19.94 8.47
C GLY A 83 -18.55 21.16 9.32
N LEU A 84 -18.13 22.35 8.92
CA LEU A 84 -18.83 23.56 9.35
C LEU A 84 -20.24 23.61 8.70
N ASN A 85 -21.08 22.59 9.00
CA ASN A 85 -22.50 22.60 9.39
C ASN A 85 -22.97 21.15 9.72
N TYR A 86 -23.22 20.90 11.02
CA TYR A 86 -24.02 19.82 11.66
C TYR A 86 -23.79 18.36 11.23
N ASN A 87 -23.31 17.49 12.13
CA ASN A 87 -24.08 16.81 13.19
C ASN A 87 -23.18 15.74 13.86
N THR A 88 -23.32 15.53 15.16
CA THR A 88 -22.58 14.54 15.94
C THR A 88 -23.09 13.12 15.66
N GLN A 89 -22.75 12.56 14.50
CA GLN A 89 -23.04 11.16 14.18
C GLN A 89 -21.95 10.24 14.76
N PRO A 90 -22.31 9.15 15.46
CA PRO A 90 -21.35 8.20 16.00
C PRO A 90 -20.51 7.51 14.91
N PHE A 91 -19.24 7.31 15.25
CA PHE A 91 -18.15 6.70 14.46
C PHE A 91 -18.46 5.41 13.68
N PHE A 92 -19.52 4.67 14.03
CA PHE A 92 -19.82 3.36 13.44
C PHE A 92 -20.71 3.39 12.19
N ILE A 93 -21.34 4.53 11.88
CA ILE A 93 -22.29 4.63 10.75
C ILE A 93 -21.57 4.81 9.41
N ASP A 94 -20.39 5.44 9.39
CA ASP A 94 -19.57 5.62 8.17
C ASP A 94 -18.98 4.30 7.64
N LEU A 95 -18.90 3.24 8.45
CA LEU A 95 -18.41 1.92 8.00
C LEU A 95 -19.44 1.21 7.08
N PHE A 96 -20.69 1.64 7.12
CA PHE A 96 -21.81 1.04 6.37
C PHE A 96 -22.51 2.03 5.42
N VAL A 97 -22.24 3.34 5.56
CA VAL A 97 -22.85 4.39 4.75
C VAL A 97 -21.78 4.98 3.82
N SER A 98 -21.83 4.58 2.55
CA SER A 98 -20.92 5.08 1.52
C SER A 98 -21.14 6.58 1.29
N GLN A 99 -20.26 7.44 1.79
CA GLN A 99 -20.34 8.89 1.59
C GLN A 99 -19.64 9.36 0.30
N TYR A 100 -19.90 8.82 -0.91
CA TYR A 100 -19.28 9.43 -2.12
C TYR A 100 -20.15 9.39 -3.38
N SER A 101 -20.10 10.50 -4.13
CA SER A 101 -20.86 10.85 -5.33
C SER A 101 -20.40 10.15 -6.63
N SER A 102 -19.37 9.30 -6.57
CA SER A 102 -18.95 8.44 -7.69
C SER A 102 -18.24 7.17 -7.19
N TYR A 103 -19.04 6.12 -6.91
CA TYR A 103 -18.59 4.82 -6.40
C TYR A 103 -17.41 4.20 -7.17
N MET A 104 -17.32 4.43 -8.49
CA MET A 104 -16.29 3.84 -9.35
C MET A 104 -14.88 4.43 -9.13
N ASP A 105 -14.79 5.70 -8.70
CA ASP A 105 -13.51 6.38 -8.51
C ASP A 105 -12.69 5.80 -7.34
N TYR A 106 -13.36 5.10 -6.43
CA TYR A 106 -12.76 4.46 -5.25
C TYR A 106 -12.68 2.94 -5.40
N LEU A 107 -13.68 2.32 -6.03
CA LEU A 107 -13.72 0.88 -6.23
C LEU A 107 -12.54 0.37 -7.07
N ILE A 108 -12.27 1.00 -8.23
CA ILE A 108 -11.26 0.51 -9.18
C ILE A 108 -9.85 0.57 -8.58
N PRO A 109 -9.40 1.69 -7.97
CA PRO A 109 -8.08 1.74 -7.34
C PRO A 109 -7.87 0.65 -6.29
N ASN A 110 -8.87 0.36 -5.46
CA ASN A 110 -8.79 -0.70 -4.45
C ASN A 110 -8.69 -2.09 -5.08
N ILE A 111 -9.51 -2.41 -6.08
CA ILE A 111 -9.36 -3.67 -6.82
C ILE A 111 -7.94 -3.79 -7.40
N VAL A 112 -7.47 -2.75 -8.11
CA VAL A 112 -6.15 -2.76 -8.75
C VAL A 112 -5.03 -2.91 -7.72
N MET A 113 -5.21 -2.39 -6.50
CA MET A 113 -4.18 -2.39 -5.45
C MET A 113 -3.69 -3.80 -5.13
N LEU A 114 -4.54 -4.82 -5.02
CA LEU A 114 -4.11 -6.18 -4.65
C LEU A 114 -3.96 -7.14 -5.85
N VAL A 115 -4.18 -6.70 -7.09
CA VAL A 115 -3.90 -7.52 -8.27
C VAL A 115 -2.42 -7.97 -8.31
N PRO A 116 -1.42 -7.09 -8.11
CA PRO A 116 -0.03 -7.52 -8.10
C PRO A 116 0.29 -8.47 -6.94
N PHE A 117 -0.36 -8.31 -5.78
CA PHE A 117 -0.19 -9.24 -4.65
C PHE A 117 -0.66 -10.64 -5.00
N GLY A 118 -1.88 -10.80 -5.51
CA GLY A 118 -2.41 -12.10 -5.93
C GLY A 118 -1.50 -12.76 -6.98
N PHE A 119 -0.99 -11.97 -7.92
CA PHE A 119 -0.08 -12.45 -8.95
C PHE A 119 1.28 -12.91 -8.38
N LEU A 120 1.97 -12.06 -7.61
CA LEU A 120 3.30 -12.35 -7.08
C LEU A 120 3.28 -13.48 -6.03
N MET A 121 2.22 -13.57 -5.23
CA MET A 121 2.08 -14.64 -4.23
C MET A 121 1.88 -16.01 -4.88
N ASN A 122 1.35 -16.09 -6.09
CA ASN A 122 1.29 -17.37 -6.81
C ASN A 122 2.68 -17.92 -7.12
N TYR A 123 3.58 -17.07 -7.58
CA TYR A 123 4.97 -17.45 -7.80
C TYR A 123 5.62 -17.83 -6.47
N LYS A 124 5.51 -16.95 -5.46
CA LYS A 124 6.22 -17.11 -4.19
C LYS A 124 5.80 -18.36 -3.41
N LEU A 125 4.52 -18.70 -3.47
CA LEU A 125 3.96 -19.88 -2.78
C LEU A 125 3.90 -21.13 -3.68
N LYS A 126 4.49 -21.08 -4.89
CA LYS A 126 4.54 -22.19 -5.84
C LYS A 126 3.15 -22.75 -6.16
N LYS A 127 2.30 -21.93 -6.77
CA LYS A 127 0.91 -22.28 -7.21
C LYS A 127 -0.02 -22.65 -6.05
N PRO A 128 -0.26 -21.74 -5.08
CA PRO A 128 -1.19 -21.95 -3.99
C PRO A 128 -2.63 -22.15 -4.49
N SER A 129 -3.46 -22.80 -3.67
CA SER A 129 -4.89 -22.92 -3.96
C SER A 129 -5.58 -21.55 -4.01
N PHE A 130 -6.66 -21.46 -4.79
CA PHE A 130 -7.47 -20.25 -4.91
C PHE A 130 -7.90 -19.71 -3.53
N LEU A 131 -8.45 -20.59 -2.68
CA LEU A 131 -8.89 -20.23 -1.33
C LEU A 131 -7.74 -19.66 -0.48
N LYS A 132 -6.52 -20.19 -0.60
CA LYS A 132 -5.37 -19.67 0.13
C LYS A 132 -5.07 -18.22 -0.27
N ILE A 133 -5.20 -17.87 -1.55
CA ILE A 133 -4.96 -16.50 -2.02
C ILE A 133 -6.11 -15.57 -1.66
N VAL A 134 -7.36 -16.06 -1.68
CA VAL A 134 -8.50 -15.30 -1.14
C VAL A 134 -8.25 -14.94 0.33
N LEU A 135 -7.91 -15.92 1.18
CA LEU A 135 -7.65 -15.69 2.60
C LEU A 135 -6.47 -14.75 2.84
N LEU A 136 -5.37 -14.91 2.11
CA LEU A 136 -4.22 -14.01 2.20
C LEU A 136 -4.57 -12.59 1.76
N SER A 137 -5.35 -12.43 0.69
CA SER A 137 -5.75 -11.11 0.18
C SER A 137 -6.72 -10.42 1.13
N MET A 138 -7.68 -11.18 1.67
CA MET A 138 -8.62 -10.69 2.69
C MET A 138 -7.88 -10.29 3.97
N THR A 139 -6.92 -11.10 4.42
CA THR A 139 -6.11 -10.79 5.61
C THR A 139 -5.26 -9.54 5.38
N PHE A 140 -4.61 -9.45 4.23
CA PHE A 140 -3.79 -8.28 3.89
C PHE A 140 -4.64 -7.02 3.79
N SER A 141 -5.80 -7.11 3.13
CA SER A 141 -6.72 -5.99 3.07
C SER A 141 -7.25 -5.59 4.44
N LEU A 142 -7.60 -6.55 5.30
CA LEU A 142 -8.00 -6.26 6.67
C LEU A 142 -6.89 -5.53 7.43
N CYS A 143 -5.63 -5.91 7.25
CA CYS A 143 -4.50 -5.19 7.84
C CYS A 143 -4.41 -3.74 7.35
N ILE A 144 -4.69 -3.47 6.06
CA ILE A 144 -4.72 -2.11 5.51
C ILE A 144 -5.84 -1.30 6.18
N GLU A 145 -7.07 -1.80 6.17
CA GLU A 145 -8.23 -1.12 6.77
C GLU A 145 -8.03 -0.86 8.26
N MET A 146 -7.52 -1.84 9.00
CA MET A 146 -7.23 -1.69 10.44
C MET A 146 -6.14 -0.66 10.68
N THR A 147 -5.13 -0.58 9.81
CA THR A 147 -4.08 0.45 9.92
C THR A 147 -4.66 1.84 9.64
N GLN A 148 -5.49 1.98 8.62
CA GLN A 148 -6.18 3.24 8.31
C GLN A 148 -7.11 3.66 9.46
N LEU A 149 -7.84 2.71 10.06
CA LEU A 149 -8.68 2.95 11.24
C LEU A 149 -7.85 3.46 12.42
N MET A 150 -6.72 2.82 12.72
CA MET A 150 -5.81 3.26 13.78
C MET A 150 -5.23 4.64 13.50
N MET A 151 -4.79 4.91 12.27
CA MET A 151 -4.29 6.23 11.85
C MET A 151 -5.38 7.30 11.94
N GLN A 152 -6.63 6.95 11.62
CA GLN A 152 -7.75 7.87 11.74
C GLN A 152 -8.03 8.22 13.21
N LEU A 153 -7.97 7.23 14.10
CA LEU A 153 -8.21 7.40 15.54
C LEU A 153 -7.07 8.14 16.26
N THR A 154 -5.82 7.94 15.83
CA THR A 154 -4.63 8.44 16.55
C THR A 154 -4.03 9.70 15.91
N LEU A 155 -4.07 9.80 14.58
CA LEU A 155 -3.43 10.86 13.81
C LEU A 155 -4.44 11.74 13.06
N TYR A 156 -5.74 11.44 13.11
CA TYR A 156 -6.78 12.18 12.38
C TYR A 156 -6.46 12.32 10.88
N THR A 157 -6.06 11.21 10.26
CA THR A 157 -5.85 11.14 8.81
C THR A 157 -7.17 11.28 8.05
N ARG A 158 -7.06 11.63 6.75
CA ARG A 158 -8.21 11.72 5.85
C ARG A 158 -8.63 10.37 5.25
N ARG A 159 -7.79 9.35 5.39
CA ARG A 159 -8.10 7.99 4.94
C ARG A 159 -9.10 7.38 5.92
N VAL A 160 -10.16 6.78 5.37
CA VAL A 160 -11.25 6.18 6.14
C VAL A 160 -11.24 4.69 5.85
N ALA A 161 -11.34 3.88 6.90
CA ALA A 161 -11.48 2.44 6.73
C ALA A 161 -12.90 2.14 6.21
N ASP A 162 -13.01 1.31 5.17
CA ASP A 162 -14.28 0.95 4.53
C ASP A 162 -14.32 -0.56 4.23
N ILE A 163 -15.42 -1.21 4.58
CA ILE A 163 -15.62 -2.63 4.30
C ILE A 163 -15.67 -2.91 2.79
N ASN A 164 -16.13 -1.95 1.98
CA ASN A 164 -16.13 -2.07 0.52
C ASN A 164 -14.71 -2.11 -0.04
N ASP A 165 -13.77 -1.38 0.59
CA ASP A 165 -12.36 -1.39 0.22
C ASP A 165 -11.75 -2.75 0.56
N LEU A 166 -12.11 -3.32 1.73
CA LEU A 166 -11.74 -4.69 2.10
C LEU A 166 -12.15 -5.72 1.04
N LEU A 167 -13.40 -5.66 0.60
CA LEU A 167 -13.96 -6.59 -0.38
C LEU A 167 -13.33 -6.37 -1.77
N SER A 168 -13.19 -5.12 -2.18
CA SER A 168 -12.60 -4.73 -3.47
C SER A 168 -11.15 -5.19 -3.60
N ASN A 169 -10.34 -4.93 -2.57
CA ASN A 169 -8.98 -5.41 -2.44
C ASN A 169 -8.91 -6.95 -2.48
N THR A 170 -9.79 -7.63 -1.75
CA THR A 170 -9.86 -9.10 -1.77
C THR A 170 -10.15 -9.61 -3.19
N PHE A 171 -11.08 -8.97 -3.91
CA PHE A 171 -11.38 -9.27 -5.30
C PHE A 171 -10.20 -8.99 -6.23
N GLY A 172 -9.45 -7.92 -6.00
CA GLY A 172 -8.17 -7.65 -6.64
C GLY A 172 -7.19 -8.81 -6.55
N GLY A 173 -7.02 -9.37 -5.35
CA GLY A 173 -6.20 -10.55 -5.12
C GLY A 173 -6.67 -11.79 -5.89
N MET A 174 -7.98 -12.00 -5.99
CA MET A 174 -8.58 -13.07 -6.82
C MET A 174 -8.25 -12.87 -8.30
N LEU A 175 -8.37 -11.65 -8.82
CA LEU A 175 -8.02 -11.32 -10.20
C LEU A 175 -6.52 -11.54 -10.46
N GLY A 176 -5.65 -11.12 -9.54
CA GLY A 176 -4.21 -11.37 -9.61
C GLY A 176 -3.87 -12.85 -9.70
N TRP A 177 -4.58 -13.70 -8.95
CA TRP A 177 -4.43 -15.15 -9.04
C TRP A 177 -4.81 -15.72 -10.40
N SER A 178 -5.98 -15.32 -10.90
CA SER A 178 -6.47 -15.75 -12.21
C SER A 178 -5.51 -15.32 -13.33
N LEU A 179 -5.01 -14.08 -13.27
CA LEU A 179 -4.03 -13.55 -14.23
C LEU A 179 -2.73 -14.35 -14.20
N TYR A 180 -2.21 -14.73 -13.02
CA TYR A 180 -1.01 -15.54 -12.94
C TYR A 180 -1.19 -16.89 -13.64
N ILE A 181 -2.33 -17.55 -13.45
CA ILE A 181 -2.59 -18.86 -14.07
C ILE A 181 -2.59 -18.76 -15.59
N VAL A 182 -3.24 -17.73 -16.15
CA VAL A 182 -3.25 -17.48 -17.59
C VAL A 182 -1.83 -17.21 -18.11
N CYS A 183 -1.01 -16.48 -17.35
CA CYS A 183 0.35 -16.10 -17.75
C CYS A 183 1.44 -17.13 -17.37
N ALA A 184 1.14 -18.15 -16.56
CA ALA A 184 2.13 -19.05 -15.97
C ALA A 184 3.10 -19.66 -16.99
N PRO A 185 2.67 -20.14 -18.18
CA PRO A 185 3.57 -20.68 -19.18
C PRO A 185 4.58 -19.67 -19.72
N ALA A 186 4.17 -18.40 -19.84
CA ALA A 186 5.05 -17.32 -20.30
C ALA A 186 6.06 -16.94 -19.20
N ILE A 187 5.60 -16.90 -17.94
CA ILE A 187 6.44 -16.59 -16.77
C ILE A 187 7.54 -17.65 -16.61
N GLU A 188 7.20 -18.93 -16.69
CA GLU A 188 8.18 -20.03 -16.59
C GLU A 188 9.27 -19.92 -17.68
N LYS A 189 8.89 -19.56 -18.92
CA LYS A 189 9.85 -19.31 -20.01
C LYS A 189 10.75 -18.11 -19.72
N ILE A 190 10.21 -17.00 -19.21
CA ILE A 190 11.00 -15.81 -18.88
C ILE A 190 12.03 -16.12 -17.79
N PHE A 191 11.62 -16.82 -16.73
CA PHE A 191 12.53 -17.18 -15.65
C PHE A 191 13.61 -18.20 -16.08
N ALA A 192 13.33 -19.06 -17.06
CA ALA A 192 14.34 -19.94 -17.66
C ALA A 192 15.43 -19.17 -18.44
N LEU A 193 15.15 -17.95 -18.90
CA LEU A 193 16.13 -17.09 -19.57
C LEU A 193 17.04 -16.34 -18.59
N ILE A 194 16.68 -16.27 -17.31
CA ILE A 194 17.50 -15.61 -16.29
C ILE A 194 18.63 -16.57 -15.92
N PRO A 195 19.89 -16.27 -16.27
CA PRO A 195 20.99 -17.19 -16.01
C PRO A 195 21.12 -17.44 -14.51
N GLU A 196 21.40 -18.67 -14.11
CA GLU A 196 21.67 -18.97 -12.70
C GLU A 196 22.84 -18.14 -12.18
N ARG A 197 22.78 -17.80 -10.90
CA ARG A 197 23.91 -17.15 -10.25
C ARG A 197 25.05 -18.15 -10.23
N ARG A 198 26.14 -17.90 -10.98
CA ARG A 198 27.36 -18.73 -10.90
C ARG A 198 27.73 -18.87 -9.42
N SER A 199 27.55 -20.06 -8.86
CA SER A 199 28.11 -20.39 -7.56
C SER A 199 29.62 -20.19 -7.71
N HIS A 200 30.14 -19.14 -7.09
CA HIS A 200 31.57 -19.08 -6.88
C HIS A 200 31.82 -20.12 -5.80
N ASN A 201 32.11 -21.34 -6.24
CA ASN A 201 32.83 -22.30 -5.42
C ASN A 201 34.19 -21.64 -5.13
N ILE A 202 34.31 -21.06 -3.94
CA ILE A 202 35.57 -20.72 -3.28
C ILE A 202 35.49 -21.33 -1.89
#